data_AF-A0AAV5XDR0-F1
#
_entry.id   AF-A0AAV5XDR0-F1
#
_cell.length_a   1.000
_cell.length_b   1.000
_cell.length_c   1.000
_cell.angle_alpha   90.00
_cell.angle_beta   90.00
_cell.angle_gamma   90.00
#
_symmetry.space_group_name_H-M   'P 1'
#
loop_
_entity.id
_entity.type
_entity.pdbx_description
1 polymer ?
#
loop_
_entity_poly.entity_id
_entity_poly.type
_entity_poly.pdbx_seq_one_letter_code
_entity_poly.pdbx_strand_id
1 'polypeptide(L)'
;MTTDVSLDELIEQIAAWPYGMPVRLMERVLARGESAVPALTSALDRWQEEADDERDPLWAIVLLGELRHPDGVAALVRQMRRTDLDILAMASAEALAKIGAPAVASLVEVAETGDVMQRLYSYAALGWIPEETAHAALVGALTRDRELGDVLAMALADQGRLEAIPLLYEAYTSCESWQRAEFEVALRTLHEGDRPVAPTMRDWRLRYRRLPEMGNTFELHWVGVLALVHGSQATMPERPPIPVRPLVAILNEPEPEEPEATCEECGAPLERPTGLPACPETAVAVAVYQLSLLNDAREDEIEDLFELLDELEADEADCRDRGEPRAPKARARWREEVEELQMCRRTCHWLVEQGADTVGAAKALLLAETGSLAARYGDPEGLLQPALRPRARGAKVGRNDPCPCGSGRKYKRCCLGKA
;
A
#
# COMPACT_ATOMS: atom_id res chain seq x y z
N MET A 1 -30.39 15.78 -13.65
CA MET A 1 -29.34 16.72 -14.08
C MET A 1 -28.29 16.71 -12.99
N THR A 2 -27.31 15.82 -13.08
CA THR A 2 -26.14 15.83 -12.18
C THR A 2 -25.35 17.08 -12.53
N THR A 3 -25.26 18.03 -11.61
CA THR A 3 -24.37 19.19 -11.74
C THR A 3 -22.94 18.66 -11.89
N ASP A 4 -22.28 18.99 -13.01
CA ASP A 4 -20.87 18.66 -13.18
C ASP A 4 -20.07 19.48 -12.15
N VAL A 5 -19.65 18.79 -11.08
CA VAL A 5 -18.81 19.34 -10.02
C VAL A 5 -17.51 19.85 -10.66
N SER A 6 -17.11 21.07 -10.33
CA SER A 6 -15.88 21.65 -10.92
C SER A 6 -14.64 20.85 -10.50
N LEU A 7 -13.58 20.92 -11.31
CA LEU A 7 -12.32 20.26 -10.97
C LEU A 7 -11.75 20.76 -9.63
N ASP A 8 -11.79 22.07 -9.40
CA ASP A 8 -11.31 22.66 -8.13
C ASP A 8 -12.12 22.14 -6.93
N GLU A 9 -13.45 22.01 -7.09
CA GLU A 9 -14.30 21.46 -6.04
C GLU A 9 -13.99 19.97 -5.78
N LEU A 10 -13.68 19.19 -6.82
CA LEU A 10 -13.22 17.80 -6.63
C LEU A 10 -11.89 17.73 -5.89
N ILE A 11 -10.94 18.62 -6.22
CA ILE A 11 -9.61 18.67 -5.59
C ILE A 11 -9.73 19.04 -4.11
N GLU A 12 -10.57 20.01 -3.75
CA GLU A 12 -10.81 20.35 -2.34
C GLU A 12 -11.55 19.20 -1.60
N GLN A 13 -12.49 18.50 -2.27
CA GLN A 13 -13.17 17.35 -1.66
C GLN A 13 -12.23 16.17 -1.36
N ILE A 14 -11.29 15.85 -2.25
CA ILE A 14 -10.32 14.79 -1.96
C ILE A 14 -9.37 15.21 -0.83
N ALA A 15 -8.94 16.47 -0.79
CA ALA A 15 -8.00 16.96 0.22
C ALA A 15 -8.60 16.98 1.62
N ALA A 16 -9.88 17.31 1.76
CA ALA A 16 -10.61 17.31 3.03
C ALA A 16 -11.20 15.94 3.40
N TRP A 17 -10.80 14.86 2.72
CA TRP A 17 -11.43 13.55 2.92
C TRP A 17 -11.04 12.94 4.28
N PRO A 18 -12.01 12.57 5.14
CA PRO A 18 -11.73 12.31 6.55
C PRO A 18 -11.12 10.94 6.84
N TYR A 19 -11.49 9.88 6.10
CA TYR A 19 -11.07 8.51 6.39
C TYR A 19 -10.93 7.67 5.12
N GLY A 20 -9.92 6.80 5.09
CA GLY A 20 -9.65 5.96 3.93
C GLY A 20 -9.23 6.77 2.71
N MET A 21 -9.51 6.21 1.53
CA MET A 21 -9.06 6.77 0.26
C MET A 21 -10.27 7.12 -0.62
N PRO A 22 -10.42 8.37 -1.11
CA PRO A 22 -11.58 8.78 -1.91
C PRO A 22 -11.47 8.33 -3.37
N VAL A 23 -11.38 7.02 -3.63
CA VAL A 23 -11.04 6.44 -4.94
C VAL A 23 -11.93 6.99 -6.05
N ARG A 24 -13.26 7.05 -5.84
CA ARG A 24 -14.19 7.56 -6.86
C ARG A 24 -14.01 9.03 -7.20
N LEU A 25 -13.70 9.87 -6.22
CA LEU A 25 -13.42 11.28 -6.47
C LEU A 25 -12.09 11.44 -7.20
N MET A 26 -11.08 10.66 -6.80
CA MET A 26 -9.78 10.62 -7.46
C MET A 26 -9.90 10.15 -8.92
N GLU A 27 -10.69 9.11 -9.20
CA GLU A 27 -10.97 8.63 -10.57
C GLU A 27 -11.67 9.71 -11.42
N ARG A 28 -12.57 10.51 -10.83
CA ARG A 28 -13.20 11.64 -11.52
C ARG A 28 -12.22 12.76 -11.84
N VAL A 29 -11.19 12.97 -11.00
CA VAL A 29 -10.09 13.90 -11.30
C VAL A 29 -9.22 13.33 -12.43
N LEU A 30 -8.82 12.05 -12.35
CA LEU A 30 -8.05 11.38 -13.42
C LEU A 30 -8.78 11.38 -14.76
N ALA A 31 -10.11 11.25 -14.76
CA ALA A 31 -10.92 11.31 -15.97
C ALA A 31 -10.83 12.66 -16.71
N ARG A 32 -10.35 13.73 -16.05
CA ARG A 32 -10.05 15.02 -16.71
C ARG A 32 -8.70 15.00 -17.46
N GLY A 33 -7.90 13.95 -17.30
CA GLY A 33 -6.61 13.77 -17.96
C GLY A 33 -5.62 14.89 -17.66
N GLU A 34 -4.79 15.24 -18.64
CA GLU A 34 -3.73 16.25 -18.49
C GLU A 34 -4.23 17.63 -18.08
N SER A 35 -5.49 17.98 -18.37
CA SER A 35 -6.09 19.24 -17.93
C SER A 35 -6.22 19.36 -16.40
N ALA A 36 -6.11 18.25 -15.66
CA ALA A 36 -6.07 18.27 -14.20
C ALA A 36 -4.73 18.75 -13.63
N VAL A 37 -3.64 18.65 -14.40
CA VAL A 37 -2.27 18.89 -13.91
C VAL A 37 -2.10 20.32 -13.38
N PRO A 38 -2.49 21.39 -14.12
CA PRO A 38 -2.34 22.74 -13.60
C PRO A 38 -3.11 22.96 -12.30
N ALA A 39 -4.34 22.48 -12.20
CA ALA A 39 -5.17 22.63 -11.00
C ALA A 39 -4.58 21.90 -9.79
N LEU A 40 -4.09 20.67 -9.98
CA LEU A 40 -3.41 19.90 -8.92
C LEU A 40 -2.12 20.58 -8.45
N THR A 41 -1.28 21.07 -9.37
CA THR A 41 -0.04 21.78 -9.02
C THR A 41 -0.33 23.09 -8.28
N SER A 42 -1.30 23.88 -8.75
CA SER A 42 -1.71 25.12 -8.08
C SER A 42 -2.32 24.86 -6.70
N ALA A 43 -3.08 23.78 -6.53
CA ALA A 43 -3.62 23.41 -5.22
C ALA A 43 -2.51 23.07 -4.23
N LEU A 44 -1.53 22.24 -4.62
CA LEU A 44 -0.38 21.90 -3.78
C LEU A 44 0.43 23.14 -3.37
N ASP A 45 0.65 24.08 -4.29
CA ASP A 45 1.36 25.32 -4.00
C ASP A 45 0.58 26.21 -3.02
N ARG A 46 -0.74 26.37 -3.22
CA ARG A 46 -1.59 27.14 -2.30
C ARG A 46 -1.64 26.56 -0.89
N TRP A 47 -1.88 25.26 -0.77
CA TRP A 47 -2.00 24.61 0.56
C TRP A 47 -0.67 24.65 1.32
N GLN A 48 0.46 24.66 0.62
CA GLN A 48 1.76 24.85 1.24
C GLN A 48 1.90 26.24 1.89
N GLU A 49 1.33 27.29 1.29
CA GLU A 49 1.37 28.65 1.83
C GLU A 49 0.40 28.84 3.00
N GLU A 50 -0.73 28.13 3.00
CA GLU A 50 -1.81 28.27 3.98
C GLU A 50 -1.52 27.60 5.35
N ALA A 51 -0.58 26.65 5.42
CA ALA A 51 -0.22 25.90 6.63
C ALA A 51 -1.45 25.32 7.37
N ASP A 52 -2.37 24.73 6.59
CA ASP A 52 -3.64 24.19 7.06
C ASP A 52 -3.56 22.66 7.22
N ASP A 53 -3.67 22.18 8.46
CA ASP A 53 -3.59 20.75 8.80
C ASP A 53 -4.88 19.97 8.44
N GLU A 54 -5.95 20.65 8.01
CA GLU A 54 -7.22 20.00 7.65
C GLU A 54 -7.19 19.34 6.26
N ARG A 55 -6.12 19.56 5.48
CA ARG A 55 -5.98 19.06 4.11
C ARG A 55 -4.87 18.03 3.98
N ASP A 56 -5.17 16.89 3.37
CA ASP A 56 -4.19 15.87 3.03
C ASP A 56 -3.70 16.02 1.57
N PRO A 57 -2.47 16.52 1.34
CA PRO A 57 -1.93 16.71 -0.02
C PRO A 57 -1.56 15.38 -0.69
N LEU A 58 -1.57 14.25 0.03
CA LEU A 58 -1.19 12.94 -0.48
C LEU A 58 -1.95 12.60 -1.77
N TRP A 59 -3.26 12.83 -1.80
CA TRP A 59 -4.08 12.45 -2.96
C TRP A 59 -3.71 13.24 -4.21
N ALA A 60 -3.40 14.53 -4.08
CA ALA A 60 -2.94 15.34 -5.20
C ALA A 60 -1.57 14.87 -5.72
N ILE A 61 -0.66 14.48 -4.82
CA ILE A 61 0.65 13.90 -5.17
C ILE A 61 0.48 12.59 -5.95
N VAL A 62 -0.36 11.67 -5.44
CA VAL A 62 -0.65 10.39 -6.09
C VAL A 62 -1.24 10.61 -7.49
N LEU A 63 -2.22 11.52 -7.61
CA LEU A 63 -2.86 11.85 -8.88
C LEU A 63 -1.88 12.42 -9.91
N LEU A 64 -0.97 13.31 -9.51
CA LEU A 64 0.08 13.82 -10.41
C LEU A 64 0.98 12.69 -10.93
N GLY A 65 1.32 11.71 -10.07
CA GLY A 65 2.06 10.52 -10.45
C GLY A 65 1.30 9.64 -11.46
N GLU A 66 0.00 9.43 -11.25
CA GLU A 66 -0.85 8.66 -12.17
C GLU A 66 -1.06 9.35 -13.53
N LEU A 67 -1.11 10.68 -13.54
CA LEU A 67 -1.22 11.47 -14.77
C LEU A 67 0.08 11.47 -15.60
N ARG A 68 1.24 11.20 -14.97
CA ARG A 68 2.56 11.06 -15.61
C ARG A 68 2.97 12.25 -16.47
N HIS A 69 2.48 13.45 -16.16
CA HIS A 69 2.73 14.65 -16.96
C HIS A 69 3.98 15.42 -16.48
N PRO A 70 4.91 15.83 -17.38
CA PRO A 70 6.13 16.54 -17.00
C PRO A 70 5.93 17.83 -16.20
N ASP A 71 4.86 18.58 -16.46
CA ASP A 71 4.57 19.83 -15.73
C ASP A 71 4.34 19.62 -14.22
N GLY A 72 4.06 18.39 -13.79
CA GLY A 72 3.96 18.03 -12.37
C GLY A 72 5.30 17.93 -11.64
N VAL A 73 6.43 17.79 -12.36
CA VAL A 73 7.76 17.51 -11.76
C VAL A 73 8.15 18.58 -10.75
N ALA A 74 8.01 19.86 -11.09
CA ALA A 74 8.43 20.94 -10.20
C ALA A 74 7.65 20.96 -8.88
N ALA A 75 6.33 20.73 -8.93
CA ALA A 75 5.48 20.68 -7.74
C ALA A 75 5.82 19.45 -6.88
N LEU A 76 6.00 18.28 -7.51
CA LEU A 76 6.37 17.05 -6.81
C LEU A 76 7.76 17.12 -6.17
N VAL A 77 8.75 17.76 -6.81
CA VAL A 77 10.07 18.00 -6.21
C VAL A 77 9.97 18.91 -4.98
N ARG A 78 9.12 19.95 -5.03
CA ARG A 78 8.85 20.80 -3.85
C ARG A 78 8.27 19.98 -2.69
N GLN A 79 7.28 19.12 -2.96
CA GLN A 79 6.69 18.25 -1.94
C GLN A 79 7.70 17.20 -1.43
N MET A 80 8.49 16.59 -2.32
CA MET A 80 9.51 15.60 -1.94
C MET A 80 10.57 16.18 -0.99
N ARG A 81 10.90 17.47 -1.14
CA ARG A 81 11.88 18.15 -0.26
C ARG A 81 11.35 18.40 1.16
N ARG A 82 10.05 18.23 1.41
CA ARG A 82 9.42 18.38 2.73
C ARG A 82 9.51 17.07 3.53
N THR A 83 10.68 16.83 4.09
CA THR A 83 10.98 15.59 4.82
C THR A 83 10.49 15.59 6.27
N ASP A 84 9.82 16.66 6.71
CA ASP A 84 9.04 16.69 7.95
C ASP A 84 7.85 15.72 7.91
N LEU A 85 7.42 15.33 6.70
CA LEU A 85 6.31 14.42 6.44
C LEU A 85 6.76 13.28 5.51
N ASP A 86 7.42 12.27 6.07
CA ASP A 86 8.04 11.15 5.33
C ASP A 86 7.13 10.48 4.29
N ILE A 87 5.84 10.34 4.63
CA ILE A 87 4.81 9.78 3.74
C ILE A 87 4.71 10.57 2.44
N LEU A 88 4.66 11.90 2.53
CA LEU A 88 4.50 12.77 1.36
C LEU A 88 5.77 12.77 0.51
N ALA A 89 6.94 12.74 1.16
CA ALA A 89 8.21 12.67 0.46
C ALA A 89 8.35 11.36 -0.32
N MET A 90 7.99 10.22 0.30
CA MET A 90 7.97 8.92 -0.36
C MET A 90 6.95 8.87 -1.51
N ALA A 91 5.71 9.34 -1.29
CA ALA A 91 4.70 9.38 -2.34
C ALA A 91 5.13 10.29 -3.52
N SER A 92 5.82 11.39 -3.23
CA SER A 92 6.36 12.29 -4.26
C SER A 92 7.49 11.64 -5.05
N ALA A 93 8.39 10.89 -4.38
CA ALA A 93 9.43 10.10 -5.04
C ALA A 93 8.82 9.03 -5.96
N GLU A 94 7.80 8.31 -5.51
CA GLU A 94 7.06 7.34 -6.33
C GLU A 94 6.37 8.02 -7.52
N ALA A 95 5.74 9.18 -7.32
CA ALA A 95 5.10 9.96 -8.39
C ALA A 95 6.10 10.47 -9.44
N LEU A 96 7.26 10.97 -9.01
CA LEU A 96 8.35 11.39 -9.89
C LEU A 96 8.89 10.21 -10.71
N ALA A 97 9.04 9.03 -10.08
CA ALA A 97 9.42 7.82 -10.79
C ALA A 97 8.37 7.37 -11.82
N LYS A 98 7.07 7.54 -11.54
CA LYS A 98 5.99 7.27 -12.51
C LYS A 98 6.04 8.20 -13.73
N ILE A 99 6.46 9.46 -13.55
CA ILE A 99 6.71 10.41 -14.65
C ILE A 99 7.92 9.96 -15.49
N GLY A 100 8.98 9.45 -14.86
CA GLY A 100 10.12 8.83 -15.54
C GLY A 100 11.18 9.84 -16.01
N ALA A 101 11.65 9.68 -17.25
CA ALA A 101 12.76 10.46 -17.82
C ALA A 101 12.68 12.00 -17.61
N PRO A 102 11.52 12.66 -17.71
CA PRO A 102 11.41 14.10 -17.47
C PRO A 102 11.78 14.53 -16.03
N ALA A 103 11.68 13.64 -15.04
CA ALA A 103 12.00 13.93 -13.65
C ALA A 103 13.50 13.80 -13.33
N VAL A 104 14.27 13.07 -14.16
CA VAL A 104 15.66 12.66 -13.83
C VAL A 104 16.56 13.86 -13.56
N ALA A 105 16.50 14.92 -14.37
CA ALA A 105 17.36 16.08 -14.19
C ALA A 105 17.13 16.77 -12.83
N SER A 106 15.87 16.94 -12.43
CA SER A 106 15.52 17.53 -11.14
C SER A 106 15.86 16.60 -9.96
N LEU A 107 15.72 15.29 -10.13
CA LEU A 107 16.14 14.31 -9.12
C LEU A 107 17.66 14.35 -8.91
N VAL A 108 18.45 14.39 -9.98
CA VAL A 108 19.91 14.55 -9.91
C VAL A 108 20.30 15.85 -9.19
N GLU A 109 19.62 16.96 -9.50
CA GLU A 109 19.84 18.22 -8.78
C GLU A 109 19.55 18.07 -7.27
N VAL A 110 18.47 17.41 -6.88
CA VAL A 110 18.17 17.12 -5.46
C VAL A 110 19.24 16.23 -4.85
N ALA A 111 19.73 15.21 -5.57
CA ALA A 111 20.77 14.33 -5.09
C ALA A 111 22.08 15.09 -4.80
N GLU A 112 22.39 16.13 -5.58
CA GLU A 112 23.60 16.94 -5.42
C GLU A 112 23.48 18.04 -4.35
N THR A 113 22.28 18.58 -4.16
CA THR A 113 22.05 19.80 -3.35
C THR A 113 21.29 19.56 -2.04
N GLY A 114 20.58 18.44 -1.93
CA GLY A 114 19.69 18.16 -0.81
C GLY A 114 20.41 17.73 0.47
N ASP A 115 19.70 17.80 1.59
CA ASP A 115 20.13 17.15 2.83
C ASP A 115 20.09 15.61 2.70
N VAL A 116 20.46 14.90 3.77
CA VAL A 116 20.50 13.43 3.79
C VAL A 116 19.15 12.81 3.38
N MET A 117 18.05 13.31 3.91
CA MET A 117 16.71 12.74 3.66
C MET A 117 16.23 13.07 2.25
N GLN A 118 16.45 14.30 1.78
CA GLN A 118 16.11 14.70 0.41
C GLN A 118 16.88 13.88 -0.62
N ARG A 119 18.17 13.61 -0.38
CA ARG A 119 19.00 12.75 -1.24
C ARG A 119 18.51 11.31 -1.21
N LEU A 120 18.15 10.77 -0.04
CA LEU A 120 17.59 9.43 0.10
C LEU A 120 16.34 9.24 -0.79
N TYR A 121 15.36 10.14 -0.69
CA TYR A 121 14.15 10.07 -1.51
C TYR A 121 14.43 10.25 -3.01
N SER A 122 15.40 11.11 -3.35
CA SER A 122 15.85 11.25 -4.74
C SER A 122 16.47 9.96 -5.29
N TYR A 123 17.33 9.29 -4.52
CA TYR A 123 17.93 8.02 -4.92
C TYR A 123 16.92 6.90 -5.07
N ALA A 124 15.93 6.82 -4.18
CA ALA A 124 14.81 5.90 -4.32
C ALA A 124 14.07 6.13 -5.65
N ALA A 125 13.71 7.37 -5.97
CA ALA A 125 13.03 7.70 -7.21
C ALA A 125 13.88 7.35 -8.45
N LEU A 126 15.18 7.67 -8.44
CA LEU A 126 16.12 7.32 -9.52
C LEU A 126 16.27 5.80 -9.69
N GLY A 127 16.22 5.03 -8.60
CA GLY A 127 16.25 3.57 -8.61
C GLY A 127 15.07 2.95 -9.37
N TRP A 128 13.91 3.61 -9.36
CA TRP A 128 12.72 3.15 -10.08
C TRP A 128 12.58 3.70 -11.50
N ILE A 129 13.54 4.51 -11.97
CA ILE A 129 13.58 5.03 -13.33
C ILE A 129 14.63 4.25 -14.14
N PRO A 130 14.24 3.44 -15.13
CA PRO A 130 15.15 2.59 -15.89
C PRO A 130 15.93 3.36 -16.98
N GLU A 131 16.43 4.56 -16.66
CA GLU A 131 17.18 5.43 -17.58
C GLU A 131 18.69 5.36 -17.33
N GLU A 132 19.48 5.48 -18.41
CA GLU A 132 20.94 5.47 -18.33
C GLU A 132 21.49 6.61 -17.47
N THR A 133 20.89 7.79 -17.60
CA THR A 133 21.26 8.98 -16.82
C THR A 133 20.96 8.80 -15.34
N ALA A 134 19.84 8.13 -14.99
CA ALA A 134 19.50 7.79 -13.62
C ALA A 134 20.49 6.77 -13.04
N HIS A 135 20.84 5.73 -13.80
CA HIS A 135 21.85 4.75 -13.40
C HIS A 135 23.22 5.40 -13.14
N ALA A 136 23.70 6.22 -14.09
CA ALA A 136 24.98 6.90 -13.97
C ALA A 136 25.03 7.82 -12.72
N ALA A 137 23.92 8.49 -12.40
CA ALA A 137 23.82 9.30 -11.20
C ALA A 137 23.95 8.48 -9.90
N LEU A 138 23.27 7.33 -9.81
CA LEU A 138 23.37 6.42 -8.67
C LEU A 138 24.79 5.85 -8.51
N VAL A 139 25.40 5.41 -9.61
CA VAL A 139 26.78 4.90 -9.61
C VAL A 139 27.77 5.98 -9.15
N GLY A 140 27.65 7.21 -9.66
CA GLY A 140 28.50 8.32 -9.22
C GLY A 140 28.33 8.63 -7.72
N ALA A 141 27.10 8.50 -7.21
CA ALA A 141 26.79 8.74 -5.81
C ALA A 141 27.40 7.73 -4.84
N LEU A 142 27.69 6.48 -5.24
CA LEU A 142 28.33 5.47 -4.37
C LEU A 142 29.64 5.95 -3.73
N THR A 143 30.39 6.78 -4.46
CA THR A 143 31.66 7.35 -3.97
C THR A 143 31.47 8.65 -3.19
N ARG A 144 30.50 9.47 -3.60
CA ARG A 144 30.23 10.80 -3.04
C ARG A 144 29.48 10.73 -1.71
N ASP A 145 28.45 9.89 -1.65
CA ASP A 145 27.47 9.84 -0.58
C ASP A 145 27.55 8.51 0.18
N ARG A 146 28.75 8.18 0.67
CA ARG A 146 29.01 6.91 1.38
C ARG A 146 28.10 6.69 2.60
N GLU A 147 27.63 7.78 3.22
CA GLU A 147 26.66 7.72 4.32
C GLU A 147 25.31 7.12 3.91
N LEU A 148 24.94 7.17 2.62
CA LEU A 148 23.72 6.60 2.02
C LEU A 148 24.02 5.38 1.14
N GLY A 149 25.16 4.70 1.36
CA GLY A 149 25.58 3.54 0.56
C GLY A 149 24.54 2.40 0.54
N ASP A 150 23.86 2.15 1.66
CA ASP A 150 22.74 1.22 1.80
C ASP A 150 21.55 1.59 0.90
N VAL A 151 21.17 2.87 0.87
CA VAL A 151 20.10 3.38 -0.01
C VAL A 151 20.47 3.22 -1.48
N LEU A 152 21.71 3.57 -1.84
CA LEU A 152 22.21 3.45 -3.20
C LEU A 152 22.30 2.01 -3.66
N ALA A 153 22.66 1.08 -2.76
CA ALA A 153 22.68 -0.35 -3.04
C ALA A 153 21.29 -0.85 -3.42
N MET A 154 20.27 -0.52 -2.61
CA MET A 154 18.88 -0.90 -2.88
C MET A 154 18.34 -0.26 -4.17
N ALA A 155 18.63 1.03 -4.40
CA ALA A 155 18.22 1.71 -5.62
C ALA A 155 18.85 1.11 -6.90
N LEU A 156 20.12 0.71 -6.84
CA LEU A 156 20.80 0.04 -7.96
C LEU A 156 20.28 -1.39 -8.17
N ALA A 157 19.90 -2.10 -7.11
CA ALA A 157 19.24 -3.39 -7.20
C ALA A 157 17.87 -3.29 -7.87
N ASP A 158 17.06 -2.28 -7.52
CA ASP A 158 15.76 -2.02 -8.14
C ASP A 158 15.85 -1.77 -9.66
N GLN A 159 16.98 -1.21 -10.15
CA GLN A 159 17.22 -1.06 -11.59
C GLN A 159 17.52 -2.38 -12.31
N GLY A 160 17.94 -3.42 -11.57
CA GLY A 160 18.15 -4.76 -12.11
C GLY A 160 19.29 -4.87 -13.14
N ARG A 161 20.32 -4.01 -13.04
CA ARG A 161 21.46 -3.96 -13.96
C ARG A 161 22.67 -4.70 -13.39
N LEU A 162 23.00 -5.85 -13.96
CA LEU A 162 24.06 -6.75 -13.48
C LEU A 162 25.46 -6.09 -13.44
N GLU A 163 25.69 -5.07 -14.27
CA GLU A 163 26.92 -4.28 -14.27
C GLU A 163 27.17 -3.52 -12.96
N ALA A 164 26.15 -3.33 -12.13
CA ALA A 164 26.28 -2.73 -10.80
C ALA A 164 26.96 -3.66 -9.79
N ILE A 165 26.94 -4.99 -9.98
CA ILE A 165 27.49 -5.97 -9.02
C ILE A 165 28.96 -5.66 -8.62
N PRO A 166 29.92 -5.51 -9.55
CA PRO A 166 31.30 -5.21 -9.18
C PRO A 166 31.43 -3.85 -8.46
N LEU A 167 30.63 -2.86 -8.82
CA LEU A 167 30.65 -1.51 -8.23
C LEU A 167 30.10 -1.53 -6.80
N LEU A 168 29.00 -2.24 -6.59
CA LEU A 168 28.39 -2.44 -5.26
C LEU A 168 29.31 -3.22 -4.34
N TYR A 169 29.99 -4.26 -4.85
CA TYR A 169 30.94 -5.02 -4.04
C TYR A 169 32.15 -4.17 -3.63
N GLU A 170 32.67 -3.32 -4.53
CA GLU A 170 33.73 -2.37 -4.17
C GLU A 170 33.26 -1.41 -3.06
N ALA A 171 32.09 -0.79 -3.20
CA ALA A 171 31.51 0.07 -2.18
C ALA A 171 31.30 -0.66 -0.85
N TYR A 172 30.75 -1.88 -0.87
CA TYR A 172 30.55 -2.76 0.28
C TYR A 172 31.83 -3.01 1.10
N THR A 173 32.97 -3.23 0.44
CA THR A 173 34.23 -3.50 1.15
C THR A 173 34.73 -2.32 1.97
N SER A 174 34.26 -1.10 1.66
CA SER A 174 34.66 0.13 2.32
C SER A 174 33.53 0.84 3.07
N CYS A 175 32.29 0.34 3.01
CA CYS A 175 31.15 0.96 3.68
C CYS A 175 31.20 0.77 5.20
N GLU A 176 30.38 1.55 5.90
CA GLU A 176 30.17 1.35 7.33
C GLU A 176 29.55 -0.03 7.58
N SER A 177 29.97 -0.68 8.67
CA SER A 177 29.61 -2.09 8.91
C SER A 177 28.10 -2.31 9.01
N TRP A 178 27.34 -1.33 9.49
CA TRP A 178 25.90 -1.42 9.66
C TRP A 178 25.12 -1.37 8.34
N GLN A 179 25.71 -0.86 7.25
CA GLN A 179 25.11 -0.79 5.91
C GLN A 179 25.24 -2.12 5.15
N ARG A 180 26.15 -3.01 5.58
CA ARG A 180 26.54 -4.22 4.85
C ARG A 180 25.39 -5.17 4.54
N ALA A 181 24.38 -5.24 5.42
CA ALA A 181 23.21 -6.08 5.20
C ALA A 181 22.46 -5.70 3.91
N GLU A 182 22.25 -4.41 3.66
CA GLU A 182 21.53 -3.95 2.46
C GLU A 182 22.35 -4.12 1.19
N PHE A 183 23.67 -3.95 1.27
CA PHE A 183 24.57 -4.31 0.16
C PHE A 183 24.50 -5.80 -0.18
N GLU A 184 24.48 -6.67 0.82
CA GLU A 184 24.39 -8.12 0.62
C GLU A 184 23.04 -8.51 0.00
N VAL A 185 21.93 -7.90 0.46
CA VAL A 185 20.60 -8.04 -0.17
C VAL A 185 20.66 -7.60 -1.63
N ALA A 186 21.12 -6.38 -1.91
CA ALA A 186 21.21 -5.83 -3.26
C ALA A 186 22.05 -6.71 -4.21
N LEU A 187 23.19 -7.23 -3.74
CA LEU A 187 24.04 -8.12 -4.53
C LEU A 187 23.36 -9.45 -4.86
N ARG A 188 22.65 -10.06 -3.91
CA ARG A 188 21.88 -11.30 -4.15
C ARG A 188 20.73 -11.06 -5.11
N THR A 189 19.91 -10.03 -4.87
CA THR A 189 18.80 -9.66 -5.75
C THR A 189 19.26 -9.46 -7.19
N LEU A 190 20.36 -8.74 -7.42
CA LEU A 190 20.94 -8.60 -8.76
C LEU A 190 21.43 -9.93 -9.33
N HIS A 191 22.08 -10.77 -8.53
CA HIS A 191 22.63 -12.04 -8.99
C HIS A 191 21.57 -13.07 -9.39
N GLU A 192 20.49 -13.16 -8.61
CA GLU A 192 19.35 -14.05 -8.87
C GLU A 192 18.54 -13.59 -10.08
N GLY A 193 18.67 -12.31 -10.45
CA GLY A 193 17.88 -11.69 -11.51
C GLY A 193 16.45 -11.35 -11.05
N ASP A 194 16.20 -11.47 -9.75
CA ASP A 194 14.95 -11.08 -9.14
C ASP A 194 14.80 -9.56 -9.20
N ARG A 195 13.62 -9.12 -9.62
CA ARG A 195 13.28 -7.71 -9.70
C ARG A 195 12.13 -7.46 -8.76
N PRO A 196 12.34 -6.70 -7.67
CA PRO A 196 11.24 -6.23 -6.86
C PRO A 196 10.19 -5.57 -7.75
N VAL A 197 8.91 -5.84 -7.48
CA VAL A 197 7.84 -5.15 -8.19
C VAL A 197 7.91 -3.67 -7.80
N ALA A 198 8.39 -2.85 -8.73
CA ALA A 198 8.57 -1.42 -8.50
C ALA A 198 7.27 -0.79 -7.98
N PRO A 199 7.33 0.14 -7.00
CA PRO A 199 6.13 0.83 -6.50
C PRO A 199 5.34 1.53 -7.62
N THR A 200 6.02 1.91 -8.71
CA THR A 200 5.44 2.50 -9.91
C THR A 200 4.46 1.59 -10.66
N MET A 201 4.49 0.29 -10.40
CA MET A 201 3.63 -0.74 -11.02
C MET A 201 2.46 -1.17 -10.14
N ARG A 202 2.44 -0.79 -8.86
CA ARG A 202 1.35 -1.15 -7.93
C ARG A 202 0.09 -0.33 -8.25
N ASP A 203 -1.09 -0.96 -8.12
CA ASP A 203 -2.36 -0.23 -8.22
C ASP A 203 -2.42 0.83 -7.10
N TRP A 204 -2.47 2.10 -7.48
CA TRP A 204 -2.53 3.21 -6.54
C TRP A 204 -3.75 3.12 -5.63
N ARG A 205 -4.85 2.51 -6.10
CA ARG A 205 -6.08 2.27 -5.32
C ARG A 205 -5.91 1.29 -4.17
N LEU A 206 -4.80 0.56 -4.12
CA LEU A 206 -4.43 -0.34 -3.03
C LEU A 206 -3.22 0.19 -2.25
N ARG A 207 -2.18 0.63 -2.97
CA ARG A 207 -0.88 1.05 -2.42
C ARG A 207 -0.97 2.08 -1.29
N TYR A 208 -1.90 3.03 -1.41
CA TYR A 208 -2.08 4.14 -0.48
C TYR A 208 -3.34 4.00 0.38
N ARG A 209 -3.83 2.77 0.62
CA ARG A 209 -4.83 2.52 1.65
C ARG A 209 -4.14 2.44 3.02
N ARG A 210 -4.54 3.33 3.93
CA ARG A 210 -3.92 3.44 5.26
C ARG A 210 -4.26 2.20 6.08
N LEU A 211 -3.31 1.75 6.90
CA LEU A 211 -3.40 0.59 7.79
C LEU A 211 -3.66 1.09 9.22
N PRO A 212 -4.90 0.98 9.74
CA PRO A 212 -5.22 1.46 11.08
C PRO A 212 -4.40 0.78 12.19
N GLU A 213 -4.10 -0.50 12.04
CA GLU A 213 -3.24 -1.28 12.94
C GLU A 213 -1.80 -0.76 13.06
N MET A 214 -1.31 0.00 12.06
CA MET A 214 0.03 0.58 12.06
C MET A 214 0.02 2.08 12.41
N GLY A 215 -1.04 2.57 13.04
CA GLY A 215 -1.17 4.01 13.35
C GLY A 215 -1.53 4.85 12.12
N ASN A 216 -2.32 4.26 11.20
CA ASN A 216 -2.81 4.91 9.99
C ASN A 216 -1.70 5.24 8.95
N THR A 217 -0.65 4.41 8.92
CA THR A 217 0.47 4.47 7.96
C THR A 217 0.23 3.54 6.76
N PHE A 218 1.17 3.47 5.83
CA PHE A 218 1.15 2.52 4.71
C PHE A 218 2.08 1.35 4.98
N GLU A 219 1.94 0.29 4.19
CA GLU A 219 2.98 -0.75 4.11
C GLU A 219 4.31 -0.08 3.74
N LEU A 220 5.33 -0.32 4.58
CA LEU A 220 6.66 0.25 4.40
C LEU A 220 7.43 -0.55 3.36
N HIS A 221 7.83 0.12 2.29
CA HIS A 221 8.87 -0.37 1.40
C HIS A 221 10.26 -0.17 2.05
N TRP A 222 11.33 -0.72 1.44
CA TRP A 222 12.70 -0.50 1.91
C TRP A 222 13.02 0.98 2.14
N VAL A 223 12.45 1.87 1.32
CA VAL A 223 12.63 3.33 1.42
C VAL A 223 12.16 3.87 2.77
N GLY A 224 10.97 3.45 3.22
CA GLY A 224 10.43 3.88 4.51
C GLY A 224 11.25 3.31 5.68
N VAL A 225 11.72 2.07 5.56
CA VAL A 225 12.60 1.46 6.58
C VAL A 225 13.92 2.21 6.68
N LEU A 226 14.59 2.49 5.54
CA LEU A 226 15.84 3.22 5.55
C LEU A 226 15.65 4.69 5.97
N ALA A 227 14.55 5.34 5.60
CA ALA A 227 14.21 6.68 6.10
C ALA A 227 14.16 6.73 7.63
N LEU A 228 13.53 5.73 8.28
CA LEU A 228 13.49 5.62 9.73
C LEU A 228 14.89 5.39 10.34
N VAL A 229 15.70 4.53 9.71
CA VAL A 229 17.08 4.24 10.15
C VAL A 229 17.94 5.50 10.10
N HIS A 230 17.91 6.23 8.99
CA HIS A 230 18.68 7.46 8.81
C HIS A 230 18.15 8.61 9.67
N GLY A 231 16.83 8.74 9.83
CA GLY A 231 16.22 9.74 10.70
C GLY A 231 16.46 9.51 12.19
N SER A 232 16.69 8.26 12.61
CA SER A 232 16.86 7.87 14.02
C SER A 232 18.28 7.45 14.39
N GLN A 233 19.26 7.65 13.52
CA GLN A 233 20.60 7.07 13.69
C GLN A 233 21.24 7.41 15.05
N ALA A 234 21.03 8.63 15.55
CA ALA A 234 21.57 9.08 16.83
C ALA A 234 20.96 8.39 18.07
N THR A 235 19.80 7.76 17.95
CA THR A 235 19.09 7.08 19.04
C THR A 235 19.12 5.56 18.92
N MET A 236 19.69 5.04 17.83
CA MET A 236 19.80 3.60 17.60
C MET A 236 20.88 2.97 18.50
N PRO A 237 20.63 1.75 19.03
CA PRO A 237 21.64 1.05 19.82
C PRO A 237 22.86 0.70 18.97
N GLU A 238 24.04 0.66 19.60
CA GLU A 238 25.26 0.18 18.95
C GLU A 238 25.04 -1.25 18.40
N ARG A 239 25.32 -1.43 17.11
CA ARG A 239 25.22 -2.72 16.43
C ARG A 239 26.58 -3.41 16.44
N PRO A 240 26.64 -4.75 16.60
CA PRO A 240 27.89 -5.47 16.42
C PRO A 240 28.42 -5.27 14.99
N PRO A 241 29.74 -5.11 14.81
CA PRO A 241 30.31 -4.90 13.50
C PRO A 241 30.10 -6.16 12.63
N ILE A 242 29.40 -5.99 11.51
CA ILE A 242 29.22 -7.03 10.49
C ILE A 242 30.51 -7.08 9.66
N PRO A 243 31.23 -8.22 9.54
CA PRO A 243 32.48 -8.30 8.78
C PRO A 243 32.24 -8.28 7.26
N VAL A 244 33.28 -7.93 6.48
CA VAL A 244 33.27 -8.09 5.02
C VAL A 244 33.32 -9.58 4.68
N ARG A 245 32.39 -10.04 3.85
CA ARG A 245 32.33 -11.41 3.30
C ARG A 245 32.86 -11.43 1.86
N PRO A 246 33.48 -12.55 1.42
CA PRO A 246 33.82 -12.74 0.01
C PRO A 246 32.55 -12.69 -0.86
N LEU A 247 32.62 -12.05 -2.03
CA LEU A 247 31.47 -11.94 -2.96
C LEU A 247 30.80 -13.30 -3.22
N VAL A 248 31.60 -14.33 -3.52
CA VAL A 248 31.09 -15.69 -3.76
C VAL A 248 30.29 -16.26 -2.58
N ALA A 249 30.60 -15.88 -1.34
CA ALA A 249 29.88 -16.34 -0.16
C ALA A 249 28.56 -15.56 0.08
N ILE A 250 28.45 -14.34 -0.45
CA ILE A 250 27.21 -13.56 -0.45
C ILE A 250 26.27 -14.11 -1.53
N LEU A 251 26.79 -14.30 -2.74
CA LEU A 251 25.99 -14.73 -3.90
C LEU A 251 25.45 -16.16 -3.81
N ASN A 252 26.08 -17.03 -3.00
CA ASN A 252 25.63 -18.41 -2.79
C ASN A 252 24.95 -18.62 -1.43
N GLU A 253 24.61 -17.55 -0.74
CA GLU A 253 23.86 -17.66 0.52
C GLU A 253 22.43 -18.11 0.21
N PRO A 254 21.97 -19.25 0.78
CA PRO A 254 20.59 -19.67 0.58
C PRO A 254 19.66 -18.64 1.23
N GLU A 255 18.52 -18.39 0.59
CA GLU A 255 17.46 -17.64 1.25
C GLU A 255 17.10 -18.33 2.58
N PRO A 256 16.97 -17.56 3.68
CA PRO A 256 16.50 -18.13 4.93
C PRO A 256 15.09 -18.67 4.72
N GLU A 257 14.90 -19.98 4.91
CA GLU A 257 13.56 -20.57 4.96
C GLU A 257 12.82 -19.97 6.16
N GLU A 258 11.81 -19.13 5.91
CA GLU A 258 10.90 -18.72 6.97
C GLU A 258 10.16 -19.96 7.47
N PRO A 259 10.10 -20.19 8.80
CA PRO A 259 9.40 -21.34 9.33
C PRO A 259 7.94 -21.27 8.91
N GLU A 260 7.46 -22.32 8.23
CA GLU A 260 6.05 -22.41 7.81
C GLU A 260 5.13 -22.22 9.02
N ALA A 261 4.25 -21.23 8.95
CA ALA A 261 3.27 -21.01 10.01
C ALA A 261 2.33 -22.22 10.07
N THR A 262 2.15 -22.80 11.25
CA THR A 262 1.26 -23.97 11.46
C THR A 262 0.02 -23.58 12.26
N CYS A 263 -1.11 -24.23 11.98
CA CYS A 263 -2.33 -24.09 12.75
C CYS A 263 -2.13 -24.59 14.19
N GLU A 264 -2.51 -23.79 15.18
CA GLU A 264 -2.39 -24.15 16.60
C GLU A 264 -3.27 -25.34 17.01
N GLU A 265 -4.36 -25.60 16.28
CA GLU A 265 -5.32 -26.66 16.59
C GLU A 265 -4.94 -28.00 15.96
N CYS A 266 -4.71 -28.03 14.64
CA CYS A 266 -4.46 -29.27 13.90
C CYS A 266 -2.98 -29.51 13.56
N GLY A 267 -2.10 -28.52 13.76
CA GLY A 267 -0.66 -28.63 13.47
C GLY A 267 -0.29 -28.64 11.97
N ALA A 268 -1.27 -28.54 11.08
CA ALA A 268 -1.01 -28.46 9.64
C ALA A 268 -0.44 -27.09 9.23
N PRO A 269 0.40 -27.02 8.18
CA PRO A 269 0.82 -25.75 7.60
C PRO A 269 -0.38 -24.87 7.21
N LEU A 270 -0.29 -23.58 7.50
CA LEU A 270 -1.26 -22.58 7.07
C LEU A 270 -0.97 -22.20 5.61
N GLU A 271 -1.93 -22.46 4.74
CA GLU A 271 -1.91 -22.01 3.36
C GLU A 271 -2.71 -20.71 3.24
N ARG A 272 -2.59 -19.98 2.11
CA ARG A 272 -3.40 -18.78 1.82
C ARG A 272 -4.21 -18.92 0.53
N PRO A 273 -5.06 -19.96 0.39
CA PRO A 273 -5.70 -20.29 -0.88
C PRO A 273 -6.63 -19.19 -1.41
N THR A 274 -7.15 -18.33 -0.53
CA THR A 274 -8.01 -17.18 -0.86
C THR A 274 -7.51 -15.89 -0.22
N GLY A 275 -6.18 -15.77 -0.08
CA GLY A 275 -5.51 -14.62 0.52
C GLY A 275 -5.49 -14.59 2.06
N LEU A 276 -6.34 -15.39 2.71
CA LEU A 276 -6.37 -15.53 4.16
C LEU A 276 -5.69 -16.84 4.61
N PRO A 277 -4.96 -16.82 5.74
CA PRO A 277 -4.35 -18.03 6.29
C PRO A 277 -5.44 -19.01 6.72
N ALA A 278 -5.36 -20.24 6.20
CA ALA A 278 -6.27 -21.33 6.52
C ALA A 278 -5.54 -22.67 6.51
N CYS A 279 -5.94 -23.56 7.41
CA CYS A 279 -5.50 -24.95 7.38
C CYS A 279 -6.48 -25.78 6.53
N PRO A 280 -6.13 -27.03 6.18
CA PRO A 280 -7.03 -27.91 5.43
C PRO A 280 -8.45 -28.04 6.00
N GLU A 281 -8.58 -28.00 7.34
CA GLU A 281 -9.88 -28.14 8.03
C GLU A 281 -10.75 -26.88 7.90
N THR A 282 -10.14 -25.69 7.83
CA THR A 282 -10.87 -24.41 7.83
C THR A 282 -10.95 -23.73 6.47
N ALA A 283 -10.17 -24.18 5.48
CA ALA A 283 -10.06 -23.52 4.18
C ALA A 283 -11.41 -23.31 3.46
N VAL A 284 -12.29 -24.32 3.46
CA VAL A 284 -13.63 -24.19 2.84
C VAL A 284 -14.52 -23.23 3.63
N ALA A 285 -14.47 -23.26 4.96
CA ALA A 285 -15.24 -22.36 5.82
C ALA A 285 -14.82 -20.91 5.63
N VAL A 286 -13.52 -20.64 5.53
CA VAL A 286 -12.96 -19.31 5.24
C VAL A 286 -13.47 -18.80 3.89
N ALA A 287 -13.39 -19.62 2.83
CA ALA A 287 -13.86 -19.22 1.51
C ALA A 287 -15.39 -18.98 1.47
N VAL A 288 -16.17 -19.78 2.18
CA VAL A 288 -17.63 -19.57 2.35
C VAL A 288 -17.94 -18.28 3.09
N TYR A 289 -17.17 -17.97 4.14
CA TYR A 289 -17.31 -16.70 4.85
C TYR A 289 -17.04 -15.51 3.92
N GLN A 290 -15.97 -15.56 3.13
CA GLN A 290 -15.65 -14.53 2.13
C GLN A 290 -16.74 -14.39 1.05
N LEU A 291 -17.40 -15.48 0.65
CA LEU A 291 -18.57 -15.42 -0.24
C LEU A 291 -19.77 -14.72 0.42
N SER A 292 -19.95 -14.87 1.74
CA SER A 292 -21.00 -14.17 2.48
C SER A 292 -20.79 -12.66 2.45
N LEU A 293 -19.54 -12.20 2.65
CA LEU A 293 -19.18 -10.77 2.52
C LEU A 293 -19.63 -10.20 1.17
N LEU A 294 -19.33 -10.89 0.07
CA LEU A 294 -19.72 -10.43 -1.27
C LEU A 294 -21.23 -10.50 -1.52
N ASN A 295 -21.95 -11.43 -0.89
CA ASN A 295 -23.40 -11.46 -0.94
C ASN A 295 -24.01 -10.28 -0.20
N ASP A 296 -23.51 -9.98 1.00
CA ASP A 296 -23.98 -8.86 1.81
C ASP A 296 -23.71 -7.52 1.11
N ALA A 297 -22.55 -7.37 0.45
CA ALA A 297 -22.25 -6.19 -0.37
C ALA A 297 -23.30 -5.95 -1.47
N ARG A 298 -23.73 -7.00 -2.17
CA ARG A 298 -24.78 -6.90 -3.20
C ARG A 298 -26.17 -6.62 -2.62
N GLU A 299 -26.46 -7.13 -1.42
CA GLU A 299 -27.70 -6.76 -0.70
C GLU A 299 -27.72 -5.27 -0.34
N ASP A 300 -26.54 -4.69 -0.12
CA ASP A 300 -26.34 -3.26 0.10
C ASP A 300 -26.12 -2.44 -1.18
N GLU A 301 -26.40 -3.03 -2.35
CA GLU A 301 -26.28 -2.41 -3.68
C GLU A 301 -24.85 -1.94 -4.04
N ILE A 302 -23.83 -2.48 -3.39
CA ILE A 302 -22.42 -2.26 -3.72
C ILE A 302 -21.99 -3.28 -4.77
N GLU A 303 -21.65 -2.80 -5.97
CA GLU A 303 -21.19 -3.65 -7.09
C GLU A 303 -19.70 -3.50 -7.40
N ASP A 304 -19.05 -2.43 -6.90
CA ASP A 304 -17.62 -2.17 -7.09
C ASP A 304 -16.80 -2.54 -5.85
N LEU A 305 -15.67 -3.19 -6.05
CA LEU A 305 -14.88 -3.73 -4.95
C LEU A 305 -14.08 -2.65 -4.20
N PHE A 306 -13.71 -1.55 -4.86
CA PHE A 306 -13.06 -0.42 -4.20
C PHE A 306 -14.05 0.35 -3.34
N GLU A 307 -15.30 0.47 -3.77
CA GLU A 307 -16.38 1.03 -2.93
C GLU A 307 -16.64 0.16 -1.69
N LEU A 308 -16.61 -1.18 -1.83
CA LEU A 308 -16.68 -2.08 -0.68
C LEU A 308 -15.48 -1.89 0.28
N LEU A 309 -14.27 -1.75 -0.27
CA LEU A 309 -13.06 -1.46 0.53
C LEU A 309 -13.20 -0.14 1.30
N ASP A 310 -13.68 0.93 0.66
CA ASP A 310 -13.88 2.24 1.28
C ASP A 310 -14.88 2.14 2.45
N GLU A 311 -15.97 1.38 2.28
CA GLU A 311 -16.95 1.15 3.36
C GLU A 311 -16.37 0.35 4.53
N LEU A 312 -15.56 -0.67 4.25
CA LEU A 312 -14.91 -1.49 5.28
C LEU A 312 -13.90 -0.66 6.08
N GLU A 313 -13.12 0.20 5.41
CA GLU A 313 -12.18 1.11 6.06
C GLU A 313 -12.90 2.16 6.91
N ALA A 314 -13.99 2.74 6.40
CA ALA A 314 -14.79 3.68 7.15
C ALA A 314 -15.45 3.03 8.38
N ASP A 315 -15.91 1.78 8.28
CA ASP A 315 -16.46 1.03 9.42
C ASP A 315 -15.35 0.66 10.44
N GLU A 316 -14.13 0.32 9.99
CA GLU A 316 -12.99 0.07 10.88
C GLU A 316 -12.57 1.32 11.63
N ALA A 317 -12.44 2.45 10.93
CA ALA A 317 -12.11 3.75 11.52
C ALA A 317 -13.15 4.16 12.57
N ASP A 318 -14.44 4.11 12.23
CA ASP A 318 -15.55 4.33 13.16
C ASP A 318 -15.44 3.42 14.40
N CYS A 319 -15.10 2.14 14.21
CA CYS A 319 -14.97 1.19 15.30
C CYS A 319 -13.82 1.57 16.26
N ARG A 320 -12.69 2.02 15.72
CA ARG A 320 -11.51 2.44 16.49
C ARG A 320 -11.73 3.79 17.17
N ASP A 321 -12.39 4.74 16.52
CA ASP A 321 -12.68 6.07 17.07
C ASP A 321 -13.62 6.03 18.28
N ARG A 322 -14.50 5.01 18.34
CA ARG A 322 -15.30 4.74 19.56
C ARG A 322 -14.43 4.34 20.77
N GLY A 323 -13.19 3.93 20.54
CA GLY A 323 -12.20 3.52 21.53
C GLY A 323 -12.42 2.11 22.07
N GLU A 324 -11.32 1.47 22.49
CA GLU A 324 -11.37 0.13 23.09
C GLU A 324 -12.19 0.15 24.41
N PRO A 325 -13.25 -0.68 24.52
CA PRO A 325 -14.07 -0.71 25.73
C PRO A 325 -13.30 -1.22 26.96
N ARG A 326 -13.53 -0.60 28.12
CA ARG A 326 -12.91 -1.05 29.38
C ARG A 326 -13.41 -2.42 29.83
N ALA A 327 -14.71 -2.68 29.70
CA ALA A 327 -15.35 -3.90 30.19
C ALA A 327 -14.91 -5.14 29.37
N PRO A 328 -14.49 -6.26 30.00
CA PRO A 328 -13.92 -7.40 29.29
C PRO A 328 -14.80 -7.97 28.16
N LYS A 329 -16.10 -8.12 28.41
CA LYS A 329 -17.05 -8.65 27.41
C LYS A 329 -17.23 -7.70 26.22
N ALA A 330 -17.32 -6.40 26.49
CA ALA A 330 -17.45 -5.39 25.43
C ALA A 330 -16.16 -5.29 24.60
N ARG A 331 -15.00 -5.43 25.25
CA ARG A 331 -13.68 -5.48 24.62
C ARG A 331 -13.50 -6.70 23.72
N ALA A 332 -13.97 -7.87 24.16
CA ALA A 332 -13.95 -9.09 23.33
C ALA A 332 -14.76 -8.89 22.04
N ARG A 333 -16.01 -8.41 22.16
CA ARG A 333 -16.86 -8.10 21.01
C ARG A 333 -16.25 -7.03 20.09
N TRP A 334 -15.63 -6.00 20.65
CA TRP A 334 -14.94 -4.97 19.88
C TRP A 334 -13.74 -5.54 19.11
N ARG A 335 -12.94 -6.41 19.73
CA ARG A 335 -11.83 -7.10 19.04
C ARG A 335 -12.33 -7.99 17.92
N GLU A 336 -13.39 -8.77 18.15
CA GLU A 336 -14.04 -9.58 17.12
C GLU A 336 -14.52 -8.71 15.95
N GLU A 337 -15.16 -7.56 16.20
CA GLU A 337 -15.61 -6.63 15.15
C GLU A 337 -14.43 -6.05 14.35
N VAL A 338 -13.33 -5.66 15.00
CA VAL A 338 -12.12 -5.16 14.32
C VAL A 338 -11.45 -6.27 13.50
N GLU A 339 -11.28 -7.46 14.06
CA GLU A 339 -10.69 -8.62 13.37
C GLU A 339 -11.52 -9.02 12.14
N GLU A 340 -12.86 -8.97 12.26
CA GLU A 340 -13.79 -9.23 11.16
C GLU A 340 -13.60 -8.22 10.02
N LEU A 341 -13.55 -6.92 10.33
CA LEU A 341 -13.32 -5.86 9.34
C LEU A 341 -11.96 -6.00 8.65
N GLN A 342 -10.91 -6.30 9.40
CA GLN A 342 -9.57 -6.53 8.86
C GLN A 342 -9.53 -7.77 7.94
N MET A 343 -10.24 -8.83 8.29
CA MET A 343 -10.36 -10.03 7.44
C MET A 343 -11.11 -9.71 6.14
N CYS A 344 -12.21 -8.97 6.22
CA CYS A 344 -12.96 -8.51 5.05
C CYS A 344 -12.11 -7.62 4.13
N ARG A 345 -11.35 -6.67 4.71
CA ARG A 345 -10.44 -5.78 3.97
C ARG A 345 -9.34 -6.56 3.25
N ARG A 346 -8.66 -7.49 3.95
CA ARG A 346 -7.65 -8.37 3.35
C ARG A 346 -8.22 -9.25 2.22
N THR A 347 -9.44 -9.74 2.39
CA THR A 347 -10.14 -10.49 1.34
C THR A 347 -10.33 -9.64 0.09
N CYS A 348 -10.84 -8.41 0.24
CA CYS A 348 -11.05 -7.52 -0.90
C CYS A 348 -9.72 -7.11 -1.54
N HIS A 349 -8.67 -6.85 -0.76
CA HIS A 349 -7.34 -6.56 -1.28
C HIS A 349 -6.80 -7.69 -2.16
N TRP A 350 -6.85 -8.93 -1.65
CA TRP A 350 -6.42 -10.11 -2.40
C TRP A 350 -7.23 -10.29 -3.69
N LEU A 351 -8.56 -10.10 -3.64
CA LEU A 351 -9.43 -10.20 -4.82
C LEU A 351 -9.06 -9.18 -5.90
N VAL A 352 -8.77 -7.93 -5.52
CA VAL A 352 -8.29 -6.92 -6.46
C VAL A 352 -6.94 -7.32 -7.05
N GLU A 353 -6.02 -7.85 -6.24
CA GLU A 353 -4.72 -8.36 -6.73
C GLU A 353 -4.88 -9.52 -7.72
N GLN A 354 -5.95 -10.32 -7.60
CA GLN A 354 -6.30 -11.34 -8.59
C GLN A 354 -7.01 -10.78 -9.84
N GLY A 355 -7.18 -9.46 -9.93
CA GLY A 355 -7.80 -8.77 -11.08
C GLY A 355 -9.32 -8.64 -11.02
N ALA A 356 -9.94 -8.83 -9.85
CA ALA A 356 -11.37 -8.57 -9.67
C ALA A 356 -11.62 -7.12 -9.22
N ASP A 357 -12.29 -6.32 -10.03
CA ASP A 357 -12.68 -4.93 -9.74
C ASP A 357 -14.16 -4.79 -9.32
N THR A 358 -14.97 -5.80 -9.62
CA THR A 358 -16.40 -5.85 -9.28
C THR A 358 -16.73 -6.98 -8.32
N VAL A 359 -17.78 -6.80 -7.52
CA VAL A 359 -18.29 -7.83 -6.60
C VAL A 359 -18.73 -9.09 -7.38
N GLY A 360 -19.26 -8.91 -8.60
CA GLY A 360 -19.59 -10.01 -9.49
C GLY A 360 -18.37 -10.86 -9.91
N ALA A 361 -17.29 -10.21 -10.38
CA ALA A 361 -16.06 -10.89 -10.76
C ALA A 361 -15.39 -11.57 -9.55
N ALA A 362 -15.31 -10.86 -8.42
CA ALA A 362 -14.78 -11.37 -7.17
C ALA A 362 -15.52 -12.63 -6.70
N LYS A 363 -16.86 -12.62 -6.79
CA LYS A 363 -17.68 -13.76 -6.43
C LYS A 363 -17.43 -14.95 -7.34
N ALA A 364 -17.30 -14.73 -8.66
CA ALA A 364 -17.01 -15.81 -9.59
C ALA A 364 -15.65 -16.46 -9.27
N LEU A 365 -14.64 -15.66 -8.95
CA LEU A 365 -13.32 -16.13 -8.54
C LEU A 365 -13.37 -16.96 -7.25
N LEU A 366 -13.98 -16.42 -6.17
CA LEU A 366 -14.10 -17.16 -4.91
C LEU A 366 -14.90 -18.45 -5.07
N LEU A 367 -15.94 -18.47 -5.90
CA LEU A 367 -16.70 -19.69 -6.17
C LEU A 367 -15.84 -20.78 -6.81
N ALA A 368 -14.96 -20.41 -7.75
CA ALA A 368 -14.03 -21.34 -8.37
C ALA A 368 -13.02 -21.89 -7.34
N GLU A 369 -12.40 -21.02 -6.55
CA GLU A 369 -11.45 -21.42 -5.51
C GLU A 369 -12.10 -22.29 -4.43
N THR A 370 -13.29 -21.90 -3.99
CA THR A 370 -14.09 -22.68 -3.02
C THR A 370 -14.38 -24.10 -3.54
N GLY A 371 -14.70 -24.23 -4.83
CA GLY A 371 -14.90 -25.54 -5.46
C GLY A 371 -13.62 -26.38 -5.51
N SER A 372 -12.49 -25.75 -5.81
CA SER A 372 -11.15 -26.39 -5.78
C SER A 372 -10.80 -26.89 -4.37
N LEU A 373 -11.02 -26.06 -3.36
CA LEU A 373 -10.77 -26.38 -1.95
C LEU A 373 -11.63 -27.55 -1.48
N ALA A 374 -12.92 -27.55 -1.80
CA ALA A 374 -13.80 -28.65 -1.41
C ALA A 374 -13.49 -29.96 -2.15
N ALA A 375 -12.97 -29.89 -3.38
CA ALA A 375 -12.46 -31.07 -4.07
C ALA A 375 -11.19 -31.61 -3.41
N ARG A 376 -10.32 -30.74 -2.86
CA ARG A 376 -9.06 -31.11 -2.20
C ARG A 376 -9.26 -31.62 -0.77
N TYR A 377 -10.10 -30.96 0.02
CA TYR A 377 -10.23 -31.18 1.46
C TYR A 377 -11.60 -31.74 1.90
N GLY A 378 -12.58 -31.75 1.00
CA GLY A 378 -13.97 -32.07 1.34
C GLY A 378 -14.73 -30.86 1.91
N ASP A 379 -16.02 -31.07 2.19
CA ASP A 379 -16.89 -30.11 2.88
C ASP A 379 -17.59 -30.85 4.04
N PRO A 380 -16.87 -31.16 5.13
CA PRO A 380 -17.39 -32.00 6.20
C PRO A 380 -18.62 -31.38 6.90
N GLU A 381 -18.72 -30.05 6.88
CA GLU A 381 -19.81 -29.28 7.49
C GLU A 381 -20.96 -28.97 6.52
N GLY A 382 -20.83 -29.31 5.22
CA GLY A 382 -21.85 -29.06 4.22
C GLY A 382 -22.11 -27.56 3.95
N LEU A 383 -21.11 -26.71 4.18
CA LEU A 383 -21.19 -25.24 4.13
C LEU A 383 -21.39 -24.70 2.71
N LEU A 384 -21.04 -25.47 1.68
CA LEU A 384 -21.12 -25.02 0.30
C LEU A 384 -22.56 -24.82 -0.18
N GLN A 385 -23.46 -25.76 0.14
CA GLN A 385 -24.83 -25.68 -0.39
C GLN A 385 -25.58 -24.41 0.07
N PRO A 386 -25.50 -23.98 1.34
CA PRO A 386 -26.04 -22.70 1.77
C PRO A 386 -25.42 -21.49 1.05
N ALA A 387 -24.09 -21.46 0.89
CA ALA A 387 -23.36 -20.33 0.32
C ALA A 387 -23.66 -20.09 -1.17
N LEU A 388 -23.94 -21.18 -1.90
CA LEU A 388 -24.24 -21.16 -3.34
C LEU A 388 -25.65 -20.68 -3.68
N ARG A 389 -26.56 -20.64 -2.70
CA ARG A 389 -27.95 -20.21 -2.96
C ARG A 389 -28.04 -18.68 -2.97
N PRO A 390 -28.60 -18.06 -4.02
CA PRO A 390 -28.94 -16.65 -3.97
C PRO A 390 -29.88 -16.39 -2.80
N ARG A 391 -29.49 -15.52 -1.85
CA ARG A 391 -30.42 -15.04 -0.84
C ARG A 391 -31.58 -14.33 -1.57
N ALA A 392 -32.81 -14.64 -1.17
CA ALA A 392 -33.99 -14.03 -1.77
C ALA A 392 -33.97 -12.52 -1.50
N ARG A 393 -34.05 -11.70 -2.57
CA ARG A 393 -34.21 -10.24 -2.48
C ARG A 393 -35.56 -9.91 -1.86
N GLY A 394 -35.61 -9.87 -0.52
CA GLY A 394 -36.73 -9.26 0.20
C GLY A 394 -36.58 -7.74 0.18
N ALA A 395 -37.71 -7.02 0.20
CA ALA A 395 -37.72 -5.57 0.43
C ALA A 395 -37.30 -5.28 1.89
N LYS A 396 -36.00 -5.31 2.16
CA LYS A 396 -35.41 -4.86 3.41
C LYS A 396 -34.75 -3.51 3.14
N VAL A 397 -34.78 -2.63 4.14
CA VAL A 397 -33.95 -1.42 4.13
C VAL A 397 -32.49 -1.87 4.10
N GLY A 398 -31.74 -1.46 3.08
CA GLY A 398 -30.32 -1.80 2.96
C GLY A 398 -29.55 -1.31 4.18
N ARG A 399 -28.50 -2.02 4.61
CA ARG A 399 -27.71 -1.60 5.79
C ARG A 399 -27.15 -0.19 5.61
N ASN A 400 -26.85 0.21 4.38
CA ASN A 400 -26.26 1.50 4.07
C ASN A 400 -27.27 2.61 3.72
N ASP A 401 -28.56 2.28 3.56
CA ASP A 401 -29.60 3.27 3.24
C ASP A 401 -29.80 4.30 4.38
N PRO A 402 -30.28 5.53 4.06
CA PRO A 402 -30.74 6.46 5.08
C PRO A 402 -31.77 5.79 5.99
N CYS A 403 -31.50 5.82 7.30
CA CYS A 403 -32.31 5.06 8.23
C CYS A 403 -33.76 5.58 8.27
N PRO A 404 -34.78 4.71 8.16
CA PRO A 404 -36.20 5.10 8.18
C PRO A 404 -36.63 5.74 9.51
N CYS A 405 -35.78 5.69 10.53
CA CYS A 405 -35.92 6.41 11.80
C CYS A 405 -35.87 7.94 11.66
N GLY A 406 -35.49 8.47 10.48
CA GLY A 406 -35.36 9.90 10.22
C GLY A 406 -34.11 10.54 10.84
N SER A 407 -33.15 9.73 11.29
CA SER A 407 -31.92 10.25 11.94
C SER A 407 -30.90 10.85 10.99
N GLY A 408 -31.07 10.67 9.66
CA GLY A 408 -30.05 11.01 8.67
C GLY A 408 -28.82 10.10 8.66
N ARG A 409 -28.74 9.09 9.55
CA ARG A 409 -27.64 8.11 9.61
C ARG A 409 -27.96 6.88 8.74
N LYS A 410 -26.93 6.16 8.28
CA LYS A 410 -27.07 4.84 7.64
C LYS A 410 -27.85 3.88 8.55
N TYR A 411 -28.71 3.01 7.99
CA TYR A 411 -29.55 2.07 8.75
C TYR A 411 -28.73 1.19 9.72
N LYS A 412 -27.56 0.72 9.27
CA LYS A 412 -26.57 -0.04 10.06
C LYS A 412 -26.12 0.71 11.32
N ARG A 413 -26.03 2.05 11.24
CA ARG A 413 -25.57 2.94 12.31
C ARG A 413 -26.71 3.63 13.11
N CYS A 414 -27.99 3.41 12.77
CA CYS A 414 -29.16 3.85 13.59
C CYS A 414 -29.90 2.65 14.17
N CYS A 415 -30.91 2.15 13.47
CA CYS A 415 -31.86 1.20 14.03
C CYS A 415 -31.37 -0.23 14.06
N LEU A 416 -30.41 -0.59 13.21
CA LEU A 416 -29.87 -1.95 13.18
C LEU A 416 -28.84 -2.19 14.30
N GLY A 417 -27.94 -1.23 14.57
CA GLY A 417 -26.95 -1.32 15.65
C GLY A 417 -27.50 -1.12 17.07
N LYS A 418 -28.81 -0.86 17.22
CA LYS A 418 -29.51 -0.78 18.52
C LYS A 418 -30.16 -2.10 18.95
N ALA A 419 -30.11 -3.13 18.10
CA ALA A 419 -30.68 -4.46 18.35
C ALA A 419 -29.77 -5.33 19.22
#